data_AF-A0A6A4RAN3-F1
#
_entry.id   AF-A0A6A4RAN3-F1
#
_cell.length_a   1.000
_cell.length_b   1.000
_cell.length_c   1.000
_cell.angle_alpha   90.00
_cell.angle_beta   90.00
_cell.angle_gamma   90.00
#
_symmetry.space_group_name_H-M   'P 1'
#
loop_
_entity.id
_entity.type
_entity.pdbx_description
1 polymer ?
#
loop_
_entity_poly.entity_id
_entity_poly.type
_entity_poly.pdbx_seq_one_letter_code
_entity_poly.pdbx_strand_id
1 'polypeptide(L)'
;MITATSCWSCWAKTPQPNRQSPSKQTPRSCPSPPRGWADPMSIVEPTQIWWTVEELANSGLPELPGSKPGINALAQRFGWRVIEGCAKRKVGRGGGWIYHWSVLPLAARRKLLVDASEALNERPDRGNAWAAFDSLPETAKTKARTRLAALQMADGLHQSGVTHVHAVAEAARQCGSSARSIYNWIGMVEGVAPEDRLAYLVPRNRLAVRKPIKATCNRAFMDYLKSLYLRLEQPTYAQCYRDACAKARHEGWDVPTNKTAKRRLDCASAEFLGPNAA
;
A
#
# COMPACT_ATOMS: atom_id res chain seq x y z
N MET A 1 90.16 -1.27 -7.17
CA MET A 1 90.00 -0.22 -6.15
C MET A 1 89.57 1.06 -6.86
N ILE A 2 88.87 1.92 -6.12
CA ILE A 2 88.43 3.28 -6.47
C ILE A 2 87.00 3.37 -7.05
N THR A 3 86.13 3.59 -6.06
CA THR A 3 84.80 4.21 -6.01
C THR A 3 84.50 5.29 -7.03
N ALA A 4 83.28 5.29 -7.57
CA ALA A 4 82.64 6.47 -8.16
C ALA A 4 81.31 6.74 -7.46
N THR A 5 81.28 7.93 -6.89
CA THR A 5 80.26 8.57 -6.07
C THR A 5 79.17 9.21 -6.94
N SER A 6 77.96 9.29 -6.37
CA SER A 6 77.01 10.42 -6.47
C SER A 6 76.46 10.81 -7.86
N CYS A 7 75.17 10.57 -8.15
CA CYS A 7 73.99 11.36 -7.74
C CYS A 7 73.61 12.48 -8.74
N TRP A 8 72.32 12.44 -9.09
CA TRP A 8 71.46 13.52 -9.60
C TRP A 8 71.56 13.93 -11.08
N SER A 9 70.56 13.48 -11.83
CA SER A 9 69.94 14.29 -12.88
C SER A 9 68.44 14.00 -12.95
N CYS A 10 67.72 14.94 -12.35
CA CYS A 10 66.34 15.34 -12.57
C CYS A 10 65.81 15.04 -13.98
N TRP A 11 64.70 14.30 -14.09
CA TRP A 11 63.75 14.52 -15.18
C TRP A 11 62.31 14.26 -14.75
N ALA A 12 61.49 15.29 -14.99
CA ALA A 12 60.08 15.23 -15.33
C ALA A 12 59.09 14.61 -14.31
N LYS A 13 58.67 15.51 -13.41
CA LYS A 13 57.33 15.65 -12.82
C LYS A 13 56.20 14.98 -13.64
N THR A 14 55.86 13.75 -13.28
CA THR A 14 54.64 13.07 -13.75
C THR A 14 53.52 13.32 -12.72
N PRO A 15 52.28 13.66 -13.13
CA PRO A 15 51.18 13.84 -12.20
C PRO A 15 50.79 12.49 -11.61
N GLN A 16 50.78 12.39 -10.28
CA GLN A 16 50.27 11.23 -9.57
C GLN A 16 48.81 10.94 -9.97
N PRO A 17 48.46 9.71 -10.37
CA PRO A 17 47.06 9.31 -10.41
C PRO A 17 46.53 9.32 -8.98
N ASN A 18 45.50 10.14 -8.77
CA ASN A 18 44.72 10.29 -7.56
C ASN A 18 44.45 8.92 -6.90
N ARG A 19 45.11 8.63 -5.77
CA ARG A 19 44.74 7.52 -4.88
C ARG A 19 43.41 7.86 -4.22
N GLN A 20 42.32 7.65 -4.95
CA GLN A 20 41.02 7.49 -4.33
C GLN A 20 41.04 6.18 -3.55
N SER A 21 41.09 6.31 -2.23
CA SER A 21 40.83 5.23 -1.29
C SER A 21 39.58 4.47 -1.72
N PRO A 22 39.58 3.12 -1.77
CA PRO A 22 38.35 2.39 -2.01
C PRO A 22 37.41 2.70 -0.85
N SER A 23 36.33 3.42 -1.17
CA SER A 23 35.20 3.60 -0.27
C SER A 23 34.85 2.23 0.31
N LYS A 24 34.82 2.09 1.63
CA LYS A 24 34.28 0.92 2.32
C LYS A 24 32.81 0.78 1.87
N GLN A 25 32.58 0.07 0.78
CA GLN A 25 31.28 -0.44 0.42
C GLN A 25 31.00 -1.52 1.45
N THR A 26 30.22 -1.17 2.48
CA THR A 26 29.44 -2.15 3.22
C THR A 26 28.77 -3.06 2.18
N PRO A 27 28.84 -4.39 2.32
CA PRO A 27 28.12 -5.27 1.41
C PRO A 27 26.66 -4.82 1.43
N ARG A 28 26.15 -4.36 0.28
CA ARG A 28 24.73 -4.08 0.12
C ARG A 28 24.05 -5.39 0.47
N SER A 29 23.36 -5.41 1.60
CA SER A 29 22.51 -6.51 2.01
C SER A 29 21.66 -6.89 0.80
N CYS A 30 21.83 -8.14 0.34
CA CYS A 30 21.01 -8.68 -0.73
C CYS A 30 19.54 -8.45 -0.35
N PRO A 31 18.71 -7.86 -1.24
CA PRO A 31 17.29 -7.77 -0.96
C PRO A 31 16.75 -9.18 -0.79
N SER A 32 16.11 -9.43 0.35
CA SER A 32 15.48 -10.72 0.65
C SER A 32 14.57 -11.13 -0.51
N PRO A 33 14.64 -12.40 -0.98
CA PRO A 33 13.72 -12.89 -2.00
C PRO A 33 12.28 -12.75 -1.49
N PRO A 34 11.34 -12.29 -2.33
CA PRO A 34 9.95 -12.15 -1.92
C PRO A 34 9.30 -13.53 -1.67
N ARG A 35 8.46 -13.57 -0.63
CA ARG A 35 7.55 -14.67 -0.30
C ARG A 35 6.77 -15.11 -1.54
N GLY A 36 6.97 -16.35 -2.01
CA GLY A 36 6.18 -16.92 -3.11
C GLY A 36 6.92 -17.79 -4.13
N TRP A 37 8.14 -18.26 -3.86
CA TRP A 37 8.72 -19.36 -4.64
C TRP A 37 9.22 -20.43 -3.67
N ALA A 38 8.80 -21.67 -3.89
CA ALA A 38 8.93 -22.75 -2.93
C ALA A 38 10.40 -23.17 -2.74
N ASP A 39 11.06 -22.56 -1.76
CA ASP A 39 11.99 -23.31 -0.92
C ASP A 39 11.18 -24.45 -0.25
N PRO A 40 11.67 -25.71 -0.21
CA PRO A 40 10.96 -26.84 0.40
C PRO A 40 10.76 -26.72 1.93
N MET A 41 10.99 -25.55 2.51
CA MET A 41 10.57 -25.15 3.85
C MET A 41 10.05 -23.72 3.83
N SER A 42 8.89 -23.47 3.20
CA SER A 42 8.22 -22.17 3.29
C SER A 42 7.76 -21.93 4.73
N ILE A 43 8.56 -21.23 5.52
CA ILE A 43 8.15 -20.72 6.82
C ILE A 43 7.05 -19.70 6.57
N VAL A 44 5.81 -20.06 6.93
CA VAL A 44 4.71 -19.10 6.96
C VAL A 44 5.13 -18.00 7.94
N GLU A 45 5.30 -16.79 7.44
CA GLU A 45 5.60 -15.61 8.25
C GLU A 45 4.36 -14.71 8.32
N PRO A 46 4.06 -14.13 9.49
CA PRO A 46 2.94 -13.21 9.61
C PRO A 46 3.19 -11.92 8.82
N THR A 47 2.09 -11.31 8.35
CA THR A 47 2.11 -10.06 7.57
C THR A 47 2.85 -8.92 8.26
N GLN A 48 2.77 -8.86 9.60
CA GLN A 48 3.50 -7.92 10.43
C GLN A 48 4.56 -8.63 11.29
N ILE A 49 5.83 -8.31 11.02
CA ILE A 49 6.99 -8.97 11.62
C ILE A 49 7.40 -8.31 12.95
N TRP A 50 7.27 -6.98 13.03
CA TRP A 50 7.72 -6.17 14.16
C TRP A 50 6.54 -5.49 14.84
N TRP A 51 6.45 -5.64 16.16
CA TRP A 51 5.33 -5.21 16.97
C TRP A 51 5.79 -4.27 18.07
N THR A 52 5.11 -3.14 18.21
CA THR A 52 5.30 -2.25 19.37
C THR A 52 4.54 -2.75 20.58
N VAL A 53 4.97 -2.34 21.79
CA VAL A 53 4.27 -2.67 23.04
C VAL A 53 2.80 -2.23 23.02
N GLU A 54 2.51 -1.10 22.37
CA GLU A 54 1.16 -0.53 22.28
C GLU A 54 0.27 -1.36 21.36
N GLU A 55 0.80 -1.75 20.20
CA GLU A 55 0.10 -2.64 19.27
C GLU A 55 -0.14 -4.01 19.89
N LEU A 56 0.84 -4.59 20.62
CA LEU A 56 0.65 -5.87 21.31
C LEU A 56 -0.45 -5.79 22.37
N ALA A 57 -0.49 -4.73 23.17
CA ALA A 57 -1.55 -4.53 24.16
C ALA A 57 -2.94 -4.41 23.50
N ASN A 58 -3.02 -3.75 22.34
CA ASN A 58 -4.27 -3.54 21.61
C ASN A 58 -4.66 -4.73 20.70
N SER A 59 -3.72 -5.66 20.42
CA SER A 59 -3.92 -6.76 19.48
C SER A 59 -4.89 -7.83 19.97
N GLY A 60 -5.12 -7.92 21.28
CA GLY A 60 -5.98 -8.95 21.87
C GLY A 60 -5.52 -10.39 21.54
N LEU A 61 -4.21 -10.60 21.34
CA LEU A 61 -3.65 -11.92 21.10
C LEU A 61 -3.76 -12.80 22.36
N PRO A 62 -4.00 -14.12 22.20
CA PRO A 62 -4.12 -15.02 23.33
C PRO A 62 -2.83 -15.06 24.14
N GLU A 63 -2.97 -15.15 25.47
CA GLU A 63 -1.88 -15.16 26.46
C GLU A 63 -1.08 -13.85 26.58
N LEU A 64 -1.46 -12.78 25.86
CA LEU A 64 -0.87 -11.45 26.04
C LEU A 64 -1.73 -10.58 26.96
N PRO A 65 -1.12 -9.87 27.94
CA PRO A 65 -1.83 -8.88 28.73
C PRO A 65 -2.24 -7.67 27.87
N GLY A 66 -3.49 -7.23 28.00
CA GLY A 66 -4.03 -6.07 27.29
C GLY A 66 -3.52 -4.70 27.77
N SER A 67 -2.41 -4.66 28.52
CA SER A 67 -1.86 -3.43 29.09
C SER A 67 -0.37 -3.29 28.78
N LYS A 68 0.07 -2.06 28.48
CA LYS A 68 1.49 -1.75 28.19
C LYS A 68 2.43 -2.17 29.33
N PRO A 69 2.09 -1.96 30.63
CA PRO A 69 2.93 -2.43 31.74
C PRO A 69 3.01 -3.95 31.78
N GLY A 70 1.90 -4.66 31.53
CA GLY A 70 1.87 -6.12 31.51
C GLY A 70 2.78 -6.71 30.44
N ILE A 71 2.81 -6.13 29.25
CA ILE A 71 3.70 -6.56 28.16
C ILE A 71 5.17 -6.33 28.52
N ASN A 72 5.49 -5.21 29.17
CA ASN A 72 6.86 -4.94 29.63
C ASN A 72 7.31 -5.92 30.72
N ALA A 73 6.44 -6.26 31.67
CA ALA A 73 6.71 -7.27 32.69
C ALA A 73 6.90 -8.65 32.05
N LEU A 74 6.09 -9.00 31.06
CA LEU A 74 6.22 -10.24 30.28
C LEU A 74 7.57 -10.29 29.55
N ALA A 75 7.95 -9.21 28.87
CA ALA A 75 9.22 -9.12 28.17
C ALA A 75 10.44 -9.22 29.09
N GLN A 76 10.34 -8.72 30.32
CA GLN A 76 11.38 -8.89 31.35
C GLN A 76 11.42 -10.34 31.85
N ARG A 77 10.27 -10.94 32.15
CA ARG A 77 10.15 -12.30 32.67
C ARG A 77 10.69 -13.36 31.70
N PHE A 78 10.41 -13.17 30.41
CA PHE A 78 10.85 -14.07 29.34
C PHE A 78 12.14 -13.62 28.63
N GLY A 79 12.78 -12.54 29.11
CA GLY A 79 14.09 -12.11 28.63
C GLY A 79 14.13 -11.69 27.16
N TRP A 80 13.04 -11.18 26.58
CA TRP A 80 12.96 -10.86 25.15
C TRP A 80 14.03 -9.87 24.67
N ARG A 81 14.55 -9.04 25.58
CA ARG A 81 15.58 -8.04 25.31
C ARG A 81 17.01 -8.60 25.27
N VAL A 82 17.20 -9.81 25.79
CA VAL A 82 18.50 -10.50 25.82
C VAL A 82 18.71 -11.30 24.53
N ILE A 83 17.63 -11.72 23.88
CA ILE A 83 17.67 -12.48 22.64
C ILE A 83 18.12 -11.57 21.49
N GLU A 84 19.29 -11.86 20.92
CA GLU A 84 19.85 -11.10 19.81
C GLU A 84 18.91 -11.07 18.60
N GLY A 85 18.79 -9.90 17.98
CA GLY A 85 17.95 -9.72 16.78
C GLY A 85 16.44 -9.71 17.02
N CYS A 86 15.95 -9.97 18.24
CA CYS A 86 14.52 -10.06 18.53
C CYS A 86 13.91 -8.82 19.20
N ALA A 87 14.75 -7.91 19.70
CA ALA A 87 14.32 -6.64 20.30
C ALA A 87 15.06 -5.47 19.66
N LYS A 88 14.33 -4.42 19.31
CA LYS A 88 14.87 -3.16 18.77
C LYS A 88 14.28 -1.97 19.51
N ARG A 89 15.02 -0.87 19.55
CA ARG A 89 14.48 0.41 20.05
C ARG A 89 13.66 1.08 18.96
N LYS A 90 12.47 1.56 19.32
CA LYS A 90 11.62 2.39 18.46
C LYS A 90 12.34 3.69 18.15
N VAL A 91 12.44 4.02 16.87
CA VAL A 91 13.02 5.29 16.39
C VAL A 91 11.92 6.36 16.44
N GLY A 92 12.08 7.43 17.23
CA GLY A 92 11.12 8.53 17.36
C GLY A 92 11.02 9.13 18.78
N ARG A 93 10.17 10.16 18.95
CA ARG A 93 9.85 10.74 20.28
C ARG A 93 9.06 9.73 21.12
N GLY A 94 9.44 9.57 22.40
CA GLY A 94 8.77 8.65 23.34
C GLY A 94 9.33 7.23 23.31
N GLY A 95 10.65 7.09 23.30
CA GLY A 95 11.38 5.83 23.15
C GLY A 95 10.73 4.61 23.81
N GLY A 96 10.67 3.50 23.07
CA GLY A 96 10.07 2.25 23.50
C GLY A 96 10.73 1.05 22.81
N TRP A 97 10.30 -0.15 23.16
CA TRP A 97 10.78 -1.39 22.56
C TRP A 97 9.83 -1.88 21.46
N ILE A 98 10.41 -2.46 20.42
CA ILE A 98 9.73 -3.18 19.36
C ILE A 98 10.25 -4.62 19.42
N TYR A 99 9.34 -5.58 19.40
CA TYR A 99 9.64 -7.00 19.49
C TYR A 99 9.32 -7.71 18.18
N HIS A 100 10.09 -8.75 17.87
CA HIS A 100 9.84 -9.64 16.75
C HIS A 100 8.71 -10.63 17.07
N TRP A 101 7.88 -11.01 16.10
CA TRP A 101 6.78 -11.95 16.33
C TRP A 101 7.25 -13.30 16.90
N SER A 102 8.48 -13.72 16.60
CA SER A 102 9.06 -14.98 17.08
C SER A 102 9.24 -15.04 18.61
N VAL A 103 9.36 -13.92 19.32
CA VAL A 103 9.48 -13.93 20.80
C VAL A 103 8.15 -13.99 21.52
N LEU A 104 7.04 -13.85 20.80
CA LEU A 104 5.71 -13.93 21.39
C LEU A 104 5.39 -15.35 21.87
N PRO A 105 4.48 -15.50 22.85
CA PRO A 105 3.99 -16.81 23.30
C PRO A 105 3.48 -17.66 22.14
N LEU A 106 3.55 -18.99 22.29
CA LEU A 106 3.19 -19.92 21.23
C LEU A 106 1.73 -19.73 20.76
N ALA A 107 0.80 -19.46 21.68
CA ALA A 107 -0.59 -19.21 21.34
C ALA A 107 -0.75 -17.97 20.44
N ALA A 108 -0.06 -16.88 20.79
CA ALA A 108 -0.06 -15.65 19.99
C ALA A 108 0.56 -15.88 18.60
N ARG A 109 1.67 -16.62 18.50
CA ARG A 109 2.29 -16.96 17.21
C ARG A 109 1.37 -17.81 16.35
N ARG A 110 0.72 -18.83 16.91
CA ARG A 110 -0.25 -19.68 16.18
C ARG A 110 -1.39 -18.85 15.61
N LYS A 111 -1.98 -17.96 16.41
CA LYS A 111 -3.04 -17.07 15.93
C LYS A 111 -2.55 -16.20 14.77
N LEU A 112 -1.39 -15.57 14.90
CA LEU A 112 -0.81 -14.75 13.82
C LEU A 112 -0.55 -15.53 12.53
N LEU A 113 -0.19 -16.82 12.64
CA LEU A 113 0.00 -17.70 11.47
C LEU A 113 -1.33 -18.13 10.84
N VAL A 114 -2.33 -18.44 11.66
CA VAL A 114 -3.69 -18.74 11.19
C VAL A 114 -4.29 -17.52 10.50
N ASP A 115 -4.26 -16.35 11.14
CA ASP A 115 -4.74 -15.08 10.57
C ASP A 115 -4.00 -14.76 9.26
N ALA A 116 -2.68 -15.00 9.20
CA ALA A 116 -1.91 -14.82 7.97
C ALA A 116 -2.33 -15.80 6.86
N SER A 117 -2.64 -17.05 7.21
CA SER A 117 -3.15 -18.05 6.26
C SER A 117 -4.57 -17.74 5.79
N GLU A 118 -5.43 -17.24 6.67
CA GLU A 118 -6.81 -16.83 6.35
C GLU A 118 -6.82 -15.59 5.45
N ALA A 119 -5.95 -14.60 5.73
CA ALA A 119 -5.79 -13.43 4.87
C ALA A 119 -5.32 -13.78 3.45
N LEU A 120 -4.59 -14.89 3.27
CA LEU A 120 -4.26 -15.41 1.93
C LEU A 120 -5.46 -16.06 1.23
N ASN A 121 -6.42 -16.59 1.99
CA ASN A 121 -7.63 -17.27 1.52
C ASN A 121 -8.83 -16.34 1.31
N GLU A 122 -8.80 -15.11 1.83
CA GLU A 122 -9.83 -14.06 1.62
C GLU A 122 -9.75 -13.45 0.20
N ARG A 123 -9.50 -14.31 -0.79
CA ARG A 123 -9.54 -13.96 -2.21
C ARG A 123 -11.00 -13.92 -2.64
N PRO A 124 -11.41 -12.93 -3.45
CA PRO A 124 -12.76 -12.94 -4.01
C PRO A 124 -12.95 -14.22 -4.81
N ASP A 125 -14.11 -14.86 -4.62
CA ASP A 125 -14.55 -15.97 -5.45
C ASP A 125 -14.44 -15.61 -6.94
N ARG A 126 -14.19 -16.61 -7.80
CA ARG A 126 -13.97 -16.43 -9.24
C ARG A 126 -15.06 -15.57 -9.87
N GLY A 127 -16.32 -15.85 -9.56
CA GLY A 127 -17.46 -15.10 -10.11
C GLY A 127 -17.45 -13.64 -9.67
N ASN A 128 -17.14 -13.37 -8.40
CA ASN A 128 -17.08 -12.02 -7.85
C ASN A 128 -15.87 -11.23 -8.38
N ALA A 129 -14.73 -11.89 -8.61
CA ALA A 129 -13.55 -11.27 -9.19
C ALA A 129 -13.81 -10.77 -10.62
N TRP A 130 -14.48 -11.58 -11.44
CA TRP A 130 -14.88 -11.20 -12.80
C TRP A 130 -15.96 -10.12 -12.81
N ALA A 131 -16.99 -10.22 -11.97
CA ALA A 131 -18.01 -9.18 -11.86
C ALA A 131 -17.40 -7.82 -11.46
N ALA A 132 -16.45 -7.83 -10.51
CA ALA A 132 -15.70 -6.63 -10.15
C ALA A 132 -14.87 -6.11 -11.32
N PHE A 133 -14.22 -6.99 -12.09
CA PHE A 133 -13.46 -6.61 -13.28
C PHE A 133 -14.35 -5.93 -14.34
N ASP A 134 -15.53 -6.49 -14.62
CA ASP A 134 -16.43 -6.00 -15.66
C ASP A 134 -17.00 -4.62 -15.34
N SER A 135 -17.29 -4.37 -14.06
CA SER A 135 -17.80 -3.07 -13.58
C SER A 135 -16.80 -1.90 -13.66
N LEU A 136 -15.51 -2.18 -13.93
CA LEU A 136 -14.47 -1.16 -13.91
C LEU A 136 -14.38 -0.37 -15.21
N PRO A 137 -13.90 0.89 -15.15
CA PRO A 137 -13.65 1.69 -16.33
C PRO A 137 -12.51 1.09 -17.18
N GLU A 138 -12.54 1.34 -18.49
CA GLU A 138 -11.53 0.83 -19.43
C GLU A 138 -10.09 1.19 -19.04
N THR A 139 -9.88 2.35 -18.43
CA THR A 139 -8.54 2.75 -17.94
C THR A 139 -7.98 1.79 -16.88
N ALA A 140 -8.83 1.18 -16.05
CA ALA A 140 -8.43 0.20 -15.06
C ALA A 140 -8.20 -1.18 -15.70
N LYS A 141 -9.04 -1.58 -16.65
CA LYS A 141 -8.88 -2.81 -17.43
C LYS A 141 -7.58 -2.81 -18.23
N THR A 142 -7.25 -1.70 -18.90
CA THR A 142 -5.97 -1.54 -19.61
C THR A 142 -4.77 -1.73 -18.68
N LYS A 143 -4.82 -1.18 -17.45
CA LYS A 143 -3.74 -1.38 -16.47
C LYS A 143 -3.61 -2.84 -16.04
N ALA A 144 -4.72 -3.56 -15.85
CA ALA A 144 -4.70 -4.99 -15.55
C ALA A 144 -4.07 -5.78 -16.71
N ARG A 145 -4.42 -5.46 -17.96
CA ARG A 145 -3.81 -6.06 -19.16
C ARG A 145 -2.30 -5.80 -19.24
N THR A 146 -1.83 -4.57 -18.95
CA THR A 146 -0.40 -4.25 -18.91
C THR A 146 0.35 -5.09 -17.87
N ARG A 147 -0.25 -5.29 -16.69
CA ARG A 147 0.33 -6.14 -15.64
C ARG A 147 0.40 -7.60 -16.06
N LEU A 148 -0.65 -8.10 -16.70
CA LEU A 148 -0.69 -9.47 -17.21
C LEU A 148 0.39 -9.70 -18.26
N ALA A 149 0.57 -8.75 -19.19
CA ALA A 149 1.62 -8.81 -20.19
C ALA A 149 3.04 -8.87 -19.57
N ALA A 150 3.29 -8.09 -18.51
CA ALA A 150 4.56 -8.13 -17.78
C ALA A 150 4.82 -9.50 -17.12
N LEU A 151 3.76 -10.14 -16.58
CA LEU A 151 3.88 -11.48 -16.01
C LEU A 151 4.10 -12.54 -17.09
N GLN A 152 3.36 -12.49 -18.19
CA GLN A 152 3.55 -13.42 -19.32
C GLN A 152 4.96 -13.32 -19.91
N MET A 153 5.52 -12.11 -19.99
CA MET A 153 6.91 -11.90 -20.42
C MET A 153 7.91 -12.52 -19.44
N ALA A 154 7.72 -12.31 -18.13
CA ALA A 154 8.58 -12.90 -17.11
C ALA A 154 8.51 -14.44 -17.14
N ASP A 155 7.31 -15.01 -17.27
CA ASP A 155 7.07 -16.45 -17.39
C ASP A 155 7.74 -17.01 -18.66
N GLY A 156 7.59 -16.34 -19.81
CA GLY A 156 8.21 -16.77 -21.07
C GLY A 156 9.74 -16.74 -21.03
N LEU A 157 10.33 -15.72 -20.40
CA LEU A 157 11.78 -15.64 -20.19
C LEU A 157 12.28 -16.71 -19.21
N HIS A 158 11.48 -17.08 -18.23
CA HIS A 158 11.85 -18.16 -17.32
C HIS A 158 11.78 -19.53 -18.01
N GLN A 159 10.76 -19.75 -18.86
CA GLN A 159 10.60 -20.97 -19.64
C GLN A 159 11.73 -21.19 -20.66
N SER A 160 12.38 -20.13 -21.13
CA SER A 160 13.57 -20.24 -21.99
C SER A 160 14.85 -20.65 -21.25
N GLY A 161 14.77 -20.90 -19.94
CA GLY A 161 15.87 -21.39 -19.11
C GLY A 161 16.65 -20.30 -18.37
N VAL A 162 16.21 -19.04 -18.44
CA VAL A 162 16.83 -17.94 -17.72
C VAL A 162 16.43 -17.97 -16.24
N THR A 163 17.34 -17.54 -15.36
CA THR A 163 17.06 -17.48 -13.93
C THR A 163 15.87 -16.55 -13.66
N HIS A 164 15.01 -16.93 -12.72
CA HIS A 164 13.78 -16.19 -12.40
C HIS A 164 14.07 -14.72 -12.04
N VAL A 165 15.16 -14.48 -11.29
CA VAL A 165 15.59 -13.13 -10.91
C VAL A 165 15.90 -12.27 -12.14
N HIS A 166 16.59 -12.84 -13.13
CA HIS A 166 16.91 -12.14 -14.36
C HIS A 166 15.68 -11.96 -15.25
N ALA A 167 14.81 -12.97 -15.36
CA ALA A 167 13.55 -12.88 -16.09
C ALA A 167 12.65 -11.75 -15.58
N VAL A 168 12.51 -11.61 -14.26
CA VAL A 168 11.74 -10.51 -13.63
C VAL A 168 12.43 -9.16 -13.83
N ALA A 169 13.75 -9.11 -13.71
CA ALA A 169 14.51 -7.88 -13.95
C ALA A 169 14.34 -7.41 -15.41
N GLU A 170 14.33 -8.34 -16.36
CA GLU A 170 14.17 -8.06 -17.77
C GLU A 170 12.76 -7.60 -18.12
N ALA A 171 11.75 -8.32 -17.64
CA ALA A 171 10.34 -7.92 -17.81
C ALA A 171 10.06 -6.54 -17.20
N ALA A 172 10.68 -6.23 -16.07
CA ALA A 172 10.62 -4.90 -15.46
C ALA A 172 11.16 -3.80 -16.39
N ARG A 173 12.30 -4.03 -17.04
CA ARG A 173 12.89 -3.07 -17.99
C ARG A 173 12.00 -2.86 -19.21
N GLN A 174 11.49 -3.94 -19.80
CA GLN A 174 10.70 -3.87 -21.03
C GLN A 174 9.29 -3.28 -20.80
N CYS A 175 8.67 -3.57 -19.66
CA CYS A 175 7.33 -3.05 -19.33
C CYS A 175 7.35 -1.73 -18.55
N GLY A 176 8.53 -1.14 -18.29
CA GLY A 176 8.68 0.11 -17.53
C GLY A 176 8.16 0.02 -16.07
N SER A 177 8.16 -1.18 -15.50
CA SER A 177 7.70 -1.46 -14.13
C SER A 177 8.87 -1.81 -13.22
N SER A 178 8.74 -1.63 -11.91
CA SER A 178 9.81 -2.06 -11.00
C SER A 178 9.75 -3.56 -10.74
N ALA A 179 10.91 -4.21 -10.58
CA ALA A 179 10.98 -5.64 -10.23
C ALA A 179 10.13 -5.99 -9.00
N ARG A 180 10.12 -5.11 -7.99
CA ARG A 180 9.26 -5.27 -6.80
C ARG A 180 7.76 -5.26 -7.12
N SER A 181 7.33 -4.48 -8.12
CA SER A 181 5.92 -4.47 -8.54
C SER A 181 5.54 -5.79 -9.20
N ILE A 182 6.43 -6.34 -10.03
CA ILE A 182 6.21 -7.64 -10.68
C ILE A 182 6.10 -8.75 -9.62
N TYR A 183 7.01 -8.80 -8.64
CA TYR A 183 6.92 -9.76 -7.54
C TYR A 183 5.62 -9.62 -6.73
N ASN A 184 5.15 -8.39 -6.49
CA ASN A 184 3.86 -8.19 -5.84
C ASN A 184 2.71 -8.75 -6.68
N TRP A 185 2.75 -8.61 -8.01
CA TRP A 185 1.73 -9.16 -8.90
C TRP A 185 1.79 -10.69 -9.00
N ILE A 186 2.99 -11.29 -8.99
CA ILE A 186 3.17 -12.74 -8.90
C ILE A 186 2.46 -13.28 -7.65
N GLY A 187 2.69 -12.66 -6.49
CA GLY A 187 2.00 -13.05 -5.25
C GLY A 187 0.47 -12.84 -5.27
N MET A 188 -0.05 -11.97 -6.14
CA MET A 188 -1.51 -11.80 -6.32
C MET A 188 -2.15 -12.93 -7.15
N VAL A 189 -1.38 -13.55 -8.05
CA VAL A 189 -1.87 -14.59 -8.97
C VAL A 189 -1.43 -16.00 -8.58
N GLU A 190 -0.61 -16.14 -7.54
CA GLU A 190 -0.15 -17.43 -7.03
C GLU A 190 -1.34 -18.29 -6.59
N GLY A 191 -1.54 -19.44 -7.22
CA GLY A 191 -2.70 -20.32 -6.98
C GLY A 191 -3.98 -19.95 -7.74
N VAL A 192 -3.94 -18.97 -8.65
CA VAL A 192 -5.03 -18.62 -9.55
C VAL A 192 -4.79 -19.25 -10.93
N ALA A 193 -5.83 -19.81 -11.52
CA ALA A 193 -5.79 -20.39 -12.86
C ALA A 193 -5.37 -19.33 -13.91
N PRO A 194 -4.54 -19.68 -14.92
CA PRO A 194 -4.01 -18.71 -15.89
C PRO A 194 -5.07 -17.84 -16.57
N GLU A 195 -6.26 -18.40 -16.80
CA GLU A 195 -7.38 -17.75 -17.48
C GLU A 195 -8.00 -16.64 -16.63
N ASP A 196 -8.01 -16.82 -15.30
CA ASP A 196 -8.64 -15.91 -14.35
C ASP A 196 -7.68 -14.81 -13.85
N ARG A 197 -6.36 -14.92 -14.12
CA ARG A 197 -5.33 -13.97 -13.62
C ARG A 197 -5.65 -12.50 -13.93
N LEU A 198 -6.30 -12.22 -15.06
CA LEU A 198 -6.65 -10.85 -15.46
C LEU A 198 -7.53 -10.14 -14.42
N ALA A 199 -8.52 -10.85 -13.87
CA ALA A 199 -9.47 -10.29 -12.90
C ALA A 199 -8.79 -9.97 -11.56
N TYR A 200 -7.82 -10.77 -11.14
CA TYR A 200 -7.07 -10.58 -9.88
C TYR A 200 -5.99 -9.49 -9.97
N LEU A 201 -5.51 -9.17 -11.18
CA LEU A 201 -4.46 -8.16 -11.40
C LEU A 201 -4.96 -6.71 -11.40
N VAL A 202 -6.24 -6.49 -11.12
CA VAL A 202 -6.83 -5.15 -11.06
C VAL A 202 -6.16 -4.30 -9.97
N PRO A 203 -5.90 -3.00 -10.22
CA PRO A 203 -5.46 -2.07 -9.19
C PRO A 203 -6.43 -2.02 -7.98
N ARG A 204 -5.96 -2.45 -6.81
CA ARG A 204 -6.77 -2.53 -5.57
C ARG A 204 -7.35 -1.18 -5.13
N ASN A 205 -6.68 -0.08 -5.48
CA ASN A 205 -7.19 1.30 -5.27
C ASN A 205 -8.43 1.65 -6.09
N ARG A 206 -8.76 0.87 -7.12
CA ARG A 206 -10.00 0.99 -7.92
C ARG A 206 -11.09 0.02 -7.46
N LEU A 207 -10.70 -1.10 -6.82
CA LEU A 207 -11.62 -2.05 -6.18
C LEU A 207 -12.19 -1.52 -4.85
N ALA A 208 -11.45 -0.63 -4.18
CA ALA A 208 -11.96 0.04 -2.99
C ALA A 208 -13.18 0.89 -3.36
N VAL A 209 -14.37 0.43 -2.97
CA VAL A 209 -15.59 1.26 -2.99
C VAL A 209 -15.27 2.50 -2.16
N ARG A 210 -15.12 3.64 -2.83
CA ARG A 210 -15.00 4.93 -2.16
C ARG A 210 -16.32 5.11 -1.40
N LYS A 211 -16.32 4.84 -0.08
CA LYS A 211 -17.44 5.24 0.78
C LYS A 211 -17.57 6.76 0.58
N PRO A 212 -18.65 7.25 -0.08
CA PRO A 212 -18.82 8.67 -0.16
C PRO A 212 -19.00 9.12 1.29
N ILE A 213 -18.04 9.90 1.80
CA ILE A 213 -18.28 10.70 2.99
C ILE A 213 -19.39 11.65 2.55
N LYS A 214 -20.64 11.23 2.75
CA LYS A 214 -21.77 12.11 2.58
C LYS A 214 -21.57 13.15 3.67
N ALA A 215 -21.06 14.33 3.29
CA ALA A 215 -21.13 15.48 4.17
C ALA A 215 -22.56 15.51 4.72
N THR A 216 -22.67 15.52 6.05
CA THR A 216 -23.92 15.52 6.84
C THR A 216 -24.67 16.82 6.58
N CYS A 217 -25.03 17.05 5.33
CA CYS A 217 -25.75 18.22 4.91
C CYS A 217 -27.13 18.12 5.52
N ASN A 218 -27.56 19.19 6.17
CA ASN A 218 -28.90 19.26 6.68
C ASN A 218 -29.91 19.09 5.52
N ARG A 219 -30.78 18.08 5.62
CA ARG A 219 -31.86 17.84 4.66
C ARG A 219 -32.75 19.08 4.53
N ALA A 220 -33.00 19.78 5.64
CA ALA A 220 -33.77 21.01 5.67
C ALA A 220 -33.16 22.14 4.82
N PHE A 221 -31.83 22.28 4.82
CA PHE A 221 -31.14 23.27 3.98
C PHE A 221 -31.39 23.00 2.49
N MET A 222 -31.25 21.74 2.07
CA MET A 222 -31.44 21.36 0.66
C MET A 222 -32.91 21.49 0.23
N ASP A 223 -33.86 21.15 1.10
CA ASP A 223 -35.29 21.27 0.80
C ASP A 223 -35.71 22.74 0.68
N TYR A 224 -35.21 23.61 1.56
CA TYR A 224 -35.43 25.06 1.46
C TYR A 224 -34.80 25.64 0.19
N LEU A 225 -33.55 25.27 -0.12
CA LEU A 225 -32.87 25.72 -1.33
C LEU A 225 -33.61 25.28 -2.60
N LYS A 226 -34.16 24.06 -2.64
CA LYS A 226 -35.02 23.58 -3.74
C LYS A 226 -36.28 24.43 -3.87
N SER A 227 -36.93 24.75 -2.75
CA SER A 227 -38.16 25.57 -2.76
C SER A 227 -37.95 26.98 -3.31
N LEU A 228 -36.75 27.55 -3.16
CA LEU A 228 -36.39 28.86 -3.73
C LEU A 228 -36.06 28.73 -5.22
N TYR A 229 -35.32 27.70 -5.60
CA TYR A 229 -34.84 27.52 -6.97
C TYR A 229 -35.92 27.09 -7.95
N LEU A 230 -36.92 26.31 -7.51
CA LEU A 230 -38.02 25.80 -8.36
C LEU A 230 -39.21 26.77 -8.49
N ARG A 231 -39.05 28.04 -8.09
CA ARG A 231 -40.08 29.06 -8.26
C ARG A 231 -40.21 29.45 -9.74
N LEU A 232 -41.43 29.74 -10.16
CA LEU A 232 -41.76 30.19 -11.52
C LEU A 232 -41.01 31.47 -11.93
N GLU A 233 -40.61 32.30 -10.97
CA GLU A 233 -39.81 33.52 -11.16
C GLU A 233 -38.38 33.26 -11.69
N GLN A 234 -37.93 31.99 -11.72
CA GLN A 234 -36.59 31.57 -12.15
C GLN A 234 -35.43 32.39 -11.56
N PRO A 235 -35.35 32.53 -10.22
CA PRO A 235 -34.25 33.25 -9.59
C PRO A 235 -32.89 32.60 -9.87
N THR A 236 -31.83 33.40 -9.90
CA THR A 236 -30.49 32.89 -10.17
C THR A 236 -30.04 31.99 -9.01
N TYR A 237 -29.38 30.86 -9.31
CA TYR A 237 -28.88 29.94 -8.28
C TYR A 237 -28.02 30.63 -7.20
N ALA A 238 -27.19 31.60 -7.59
CA ALA A 238 -26.36 32.38 -6.66
C ALA A 238 -27.19 33.24 -5.68
N GLN A 239 -28.37 33.70 -6.06
CA GLN A 239 -29.31 34.39 -5.16
C GLN A 239 -29.94 33.39 -4.19
N CYS A 240 -30.53 32.31 -4.71
CA CYS A 240 -31.15 31.26 -3.89
C CYS A 240 -30.19 30.68 -2.85
N TYR A 241 -28.93 30.46 -3.22
CA TYR A 241 -27.91 29.96 -2.30
C TYR A 241 -27.57 30.98 -1.20
N ARG A 242 -27.53 32.28 -1.50
CA ARG A 242 -27.32 33.33 -0.50
C ARG A 242 -28.49 33.41 0.48
N ASP A 243 -29.72 33.31 -0.02
CA ASP A 243 -30.94 33.36 0.80
C ASP A 243 -31.07 32.11 1.68
N ALA A 244 -30.73 30.93 1.14
CA ALA A 244 -30.64 29.70 1.92
C ALA A 244 -29.55 29.77 2.99
N CYS A 245 -28.38 30.37 2.70
CA CYS A 245 -27.35 30.62 3.70
C CYS A 245 -27.82 31.58 4.80
N ALA A 246 -28.59 32.62 4.45
CA ALA A 246 -29.14 33.54 5.44
C ALA A 246 -30.11 32.80 6.38
N LYS A 247 -31.03 32.00 5.81
CA LYS A 247 -31.96 31.16 6.58
C LYS A 247 -31.23 30.14 7.46
N ALA A 248 -30.18 29.52 6.94
CA ALA A 248 -29.36 28.56 7.68
C ALA A 248 -28.68 29.17 8.92
N ARG A 249 -28.23 30.44 8.85
CA ARG A 249 -27.66 31.14 10.01
C ARG A 249 -28.69 31.35 11.12
N HIS A 250 -29.95 31.60 10.76
CA HIS A 250 -31.02 31.78 11.75
C HIS A 250 -31.44 30.47 12.41
N GLU A 251 -31.48 29.37 11.66
CA GLU A 251 -31.95 28.07 12.15
C GLU A 251 -30.83 27.12 12.59
N GLY A 252 -29.56 27.55 12.49
CA GLY A 252 -28.41 26.73 12.86
C GLY A 252 -28.18 25.52 11.96
N TRP A 253 -28.57 25.59 10.69
CA TRP A 253 -28.41 24.47 9.75
C TRP A 253 -26.96 24.36 9.24
N ASP A 254 -26.44 23.14 9.11
CA ASP A 254 -25.14 22.90 8.47
C ASP A 254 -25.21 23.19 6.96
N VAL A 255 -24.28 24.02 6.48
CA VAL A 255 -24.27 24.56 5.11
C VAL A 255 -23.24 23.83 4.25
N PRO A 256 -23.66 23.11 3.19
CA PRO A 256 -22.74 22.48 2.26
C PRO A 256 -22.00 23.53 1.41
N THR A 257 -20.82 23.20 0.88
CA THR A 257 -20.14 24.06 -0.09
C THR A 257 -21.02 24.33 -1.31
N ASN A 258 -20.94 25.54 -1.88
CA ASN A 258 -21.73 25.96 -3.04
C ASN A 258 -21.71 24.94 -4.20
N LYS A 259 -20.53 24.39 -4.55
CA LYS A 259 -20.38 23.35 -5.60
C LYS A 259 -21.13 22.05 -5.26
N THR A 260 -21.16 21.68 -3.99
CA THR A 260 -21.84 20.47 -3.50
C THR A 260 -23.36 20.63 -3.54
N ALA A 261 -23.87 21.80 -3.14
CA ALA A 261 -25.28 22.14 -3.23
C ALA A 261 -25.79 22.14 -4.68
N LYS A 262 -25.05 22.80 -5.60
CA LYS A 262 -25.38 22.85 -7.03
C LYS A 262 -25.47 21.46 -7.64
N ARG A 263 -24.41 20.64 -7.50
CA ARG A 263 -24.39 19.27 -8.02
C ARG A 263 -25.58 18.42 -7.52
N ARG A 264 -26.02 18.63 -6.27
CA ARG A 264 -27.15 17.90 -5.69
C ARG A 264 -28.50 18.41 -6.19
N LEU A 265 -28.64 19.71 -6.44
CA LEU A 265 -29.82 20.27 -7.10
C LEU A 265 -29.94 19.71 -8.53
N ASP A 266 -28.85 19.74 -9.30
CA ASP A 266 -28.81 19.23 -10.67
C ASP A 266 -29.13 17.72 -10.72
N CYS A 267 -28.64 16.96 -9.73
CA CYS A 267 -28.97 15.54 -9.60
C CYS A 267 -30.44 15.31 -9.23
N ALA A 268 -31.01 16.14 -8.36
CA ALA A 268 -32.41 16.03 -7.91
C ALA A 268 -33.41 16.48 -8.99
N SER A 269 -33.05 17.44 -9.84
CA SER A 269 -33.87 17.82 -10.99
C SER A 269 -33.84 16.75 -12.08
N ALA A 270 -32.68 16.12 -12.32
CA ALA A 270 -32.55 14.99 -13.24
C ALA A 270 -33.37 13.76 -12.80
N GLU A 271 -33.50 13.54 -11.48
CA GLU A 271 -34.32 12.46 -10.91
C GLU A 271 -35.83 12.67 -11.17
N PHE A 272 -36.29 13.92 -11.27
CA PHE A 272 -37.69 14.26 -11.56
C PHE A 272 -38.03 14.29 -13.05
N LEU A 273 -37.05 14.51 -13.93
CA LEU A 273 -37.27 14.60 -15.38
C LEU A 273 -37.27 13.23 -16.10
N GLY A 274 -36.86 12.15 -15.44
CA GLY A 274 -36.81 10.81 -16.05
C GLY A 274 -35.85 10.75 -17.26
N PRO A 275 -35.48 9.55 -17.72
CA PRO A 275 -34.53 9.35 -18.81
C PRO A 275 -35.12 9.63 -20.21
N ASN A 276 -35.88 10.73 -20.38
CA ASN A 276 -36.48 11.09 -21.66
C ASN A 276 -36.27 12.57 -22.00
N ALA A 277 -35.01 12.96 -22.15
CA ALA A 277 -34.60 14.16 -22.85
C ALA A 277 -33.20 13.93 -23.42
N ALA A 278 -33.16 13.19 -24.53
CA ALA A 278 -32.07 13.19 -25.49
C ALA A 278 -32.53 13.97 -26.73
#